data_AF-A0A443RKR1-F1
#
_entry.id   AF-A0A443RKR1-F1
#
_cell.length_a   1.000
_cell.length_b   1.000
_cell.length_c   1.000
_cell.angle_alpha   90.00
_cell.angle_beta   90.00
_cell.angle_gamma   90.00
#
_symmetry.space_group_name_H-M   'P 1'
#
loop_
_entity.id
_entity.type
_entity.pdbx_description
1 polymer ?
#
loop_
_entity_poly.entity_id
_entity_poly.type
_entity_poly.pdbx_seq_one_letter_code
_entity_poly.pdbx_strand_id
1 'polypeptide(L)'
;MTLIAPLTCAFTALCLTGQLCPNEYSCPNHCSCFCDENENIVVCKNEIPRIIHEKYRTFALQDIKTPKRLLRYSLLDMENFVADNINFDSTLSGQKFQINSNYLTIVNSTLKAIFGFIEFKTENIYGVYVKGYCRLCEKLSRNIIDQLASKKTRSISFIEVGMKTVDDYTFASLSSLESLVLRRNSISQFSPCWFGCESVTKLKYLDLSYNKISIFKIDYFTYFPSLARLKLNGNGLRTVSWSNASAPIFRQLQEFSIASMTFEYF
;
A
#
# COMPACT_ATOMS: atom_id res chain seq x y z
N MET A 1 -32.24 1.09 11.82
CA MET A 1 -31.13 1.23 12.77
C MET A 1 -30.30 -0.04 12.71
N THR A 2 -29.30 -0.07 11.83
CA THR A 2 -28.26 -1.11 11.81
C THR A 2 -27.00 -0.44 11.30
N LEU A 3 -26.26 0.12 12.26
CA LEU A 3 -24.87 0.51 12.15
C LEU A 3 -24.05 -0.75 11.90
N ILE A 4 -23.40 -0.86 10.74
CA ILE A 4 -22.34 -1.84 10.51
C ILE A 4 -21.04 -1.06 10.27
N ALA A 5 -20.29 -0.93 11.37
CA ALA A 5 -18.83 -0.77 11.56
C ALA A 5 -17.98 0.06 10.56
N PRO A 6 -17.40 1.20 10.99
CA PRO A 6 -16.33 1.89 10.27
C PRO A 6 -14.96 1.59 10.92
N LEU A 7 -14.43 0.39 10.70
CA LEU A 7 -13.00 0.11 10.94
C LEU A 7 -12.29 -0.41 9.68
N THR A 8 -13.06 -0.70 8.62
CA THR A 8 -12.56 -1.01 7.27
C THR A 8 -12.43 0.23 6.37
N CYS A 9 -13.04 1.37 6.72
CA CYS A 9 -13.09 2.56 5.84
C CYS A 9 -11.77 3.37 5.73
N ALA A 10 -10.76 3.12 6.56
CA ALA A 10 -9.54 3.94 6.52
C ALA A 10 -8.62 3.63 5.31
N PHE A 11 -8.83 2.49 4.61
CA PHE A 11 -7.95 2.08 3.51
C PHE A 11 -8.64 1.36 2.33
N THR A 12 -9.91 0.95 2.46
CA THR A 12 -10.70 0.52 1.29
C THR A 12 -11.61 1.66 0.87
N ALA A 13 -11.22 2.38 -0.18
CA ALA A 13 -11.91 3.55 -0.72
C ALA A 13 -13.28 3.25 -1.40
N LEU A 14 -14.01 2.26 -0.88
CA LEU A 14 -15.38 1.93 -1.28
C LEU A 14 -16.36 2.11 -0.11
N CYS A 15 -16.03 2.96 0.86
CA CYS A 15 -17.05 3.55 1.73
C CYS A 15 -17.68 4.75 0.99
N LEU A 16 -18.38 4.47 -0.12
CA LEU A 16 -19.16 5.48 -0.84
C LEU A 16 -20.44 5.75 -0.03
N THR A 17 -20.35 6.64 0.94
CA THR A 17 -21.52 7.27 1.56
C THR A 17 -21.64 8.66 0.96
N GLY A 18 -22.31 8.79 -0.18
CA GLY A 18 -22.51 10.06 -0.85
C GLY A 18 -23.71 9.98 -1.78
N GLN A 19 -24.44 11.08 -1.91
CA GLN A 19 -25.55 11.19 -2.86
C GLN A 19 -24.97 11.41 -4.28
N LEU A 20 -25.66 10.88 -5.30
CA LEU A 20 -25.31 11.18 -6.70
C LEU A 20 -25.44 12.68 -6.95
N CYS A 21 -24.48 13.27 -7.66
CA CYS A 21 -24.49 14.70 -7.97
C CYS A 21 -25.75 15.06 -8.81
N PRO A 22 -26.58 16.03 -8.39
CA PRO A 22 -27.82 16.37 -9.10
C PRO A 22 -27.60 17.08 -10.45
N ASN A 23 -26.40 17.62 -10.72
CA ASN A 23 -26.06 18.29 -11.98
C ASN A 23 -24.92 17.54 -12.69
N GLU A 24 -25.24 16.82 -13.78
CA GLU A 24 -24.34 15.93 -14.53
C GLU A 24 -23.32 16.63 -15.45
N TYR A 25 -23.27 17.97 -15.49
CA TYR A 25 -22.50 18.69 -16.52
C TYR A 25 -20.96 18.55 -16.42
N SER A 26 -20.42 17.95 -15.35
CA SER A 26 -18.97 17.76 -15.13
C SER A 26 -18.54 16.31 -14.95
N CYS A 27 -19.45 15.33 -15.00
CA CYS A 27 -19.07 13.94 -14.79
C CYS A 27 -18.49 13.32 -16.07
N PRO A 28 -17.29 12.72 -16.06
CA PRO A 28 -16.75 12.09 -17.26
C PRO A 28 -17.63 10.93 -17.73
N ASN A 29 -17.73 10.74 -19.05
CA ASN A 29 -18.46 9.61 -19.62
C ASN A 29 -17.95 8.28 -19.06
N HIS A 30 -18.88 7.37 -18.75
CA HIS A 30 -18.62 6.06 -18.13
C HIS A 30 -18.14 6.13 -16.66
N CYS A 31 -18.36 7.26 -15.99
CA CYS A 31 -18.12 7.44 -14.56
C CYS A 31 -19.40 7.79 -13.80
N SER A 32 -19.37 7.53 -12.50
CA SER A 32 -20.35 7.99 -11.53
C SER A 32 -19.68 9.01 -10.61
N CYS A 33 -20.32 10.15 -10.44
CA CYS A 33 -19.83 11.24 -9.59
C CYS A 33 -20.70 11.34 -8.34
N PHE A 34 -20.04 11.38 -7.19
CA PHE A 34 -20.67 11.52 -5.89
C PHE A 34 -20.28 12.87 -5.32
N CYS A 35 -21.28 13.63 -4.90
CA CYS A 35 -21.13 14.93 -4.29
C CYS A 35 -21.58 14.80 -2.84
N ASP A 36 -20.62 14.70 -1.94
CA ASP A 36 -20.85 15.08 -0.54
C ASP A 36 -20.37 16.52 -0.37
N GLU A 37 -20.84 17.26 0.63
CA GLU A 37 -20.68 18.71 0.80
C GLU A 37 -19.22 19.21 0.70
N ASN A 38 -18.22 18.31 0.75
CA ASN A 38 -16.79 18.57 0.54
C ASN A 38 -16.03 17.51 -0.29
N GLU A 39 -16.70 16.57 -0.97
CA GLU A 39 -16.03 15.45 -1.67
C GLU A 39 -16.44 15.38 -3.15
N ASN A 40 -15.52 15.79 -4.05
CA ASN A 40 -15.62 15.48 -5.48
C ASN A 40 -15.02 14.08 -5.71
N ILE A 41 -15.87 13.05 -5.63
CA ILE A 41 -15.48 11.65 -5.88
C ILE A 41 -15.94 11.24 -7.28
N VAL A 42 -15.02 10.69 -8.07
CA VAL A 42 -15.31 10.17 -9.40
C VAL A 42 -14.90 8.71 -9.49
N VAL A 43 -15.84 7.85 -9.88
CA VAL A 43 -15.63 6.41 -10.02
C VAL A 43 -15.92 6.01 -11.45
N CYS A 44 -14.91 5.55 -12.18
CA CYS A 44 -15.03 5.15 -13.58
C CYS A 44 -14.93 3.64 -13.71
N LYS A 45 -15.89 3.05 -14.41
CA LYS A 45 -16.01 1.59 -14.55
C LYS A 45 -15.80 1.14 -15.97
N ASN A 46 -15.16 -0.01 -16.15
CA ASN A 46 -14.92 -0.71 -17.42
C ASN A 46 -13.97 -0.01 -18.41
N GLU A 47 -14.03 1.32 -18.52
CA GLU A 47 -13.23 2.12 -19.45
C GLU A 47 -12.49 3.24 -18.73
N ILE A 48 -11.31 3.61 -19.26
CA ILE A 48 -10.62 4.84 -18.85
C ILE A 48 -11.39 6.01 -19.47
N PRO A 49 -11.90 6.96 -18.68
CA PRO A 49 -12.69 8.05 -19.22
C PRO A 49 -11.84 8.99 -20.05
N ARG A 50 -12.49 9.73 -20.96
CA ARG A 50 -11.91 10.99 -21.43
C ARG A 50 -12.02 11.99 -20.28
N ILE A 51 -10.86 12.44 -19.81
CA ILE A 51 -10.76 13.36 -18.69
C ILE A 51 -11.08 14.78 -19.18
N ILE A 52 -12.07 15.40 -18.56
CA ILE A 52 -12.54 16.76 -18.92
C ILE A 52 -12.22 17.76 -17.80
N HIS A 53 -12.03 17.29 -16.56
CA HIS A 53 -11.63 18.09 -15.40
C HIS A 53 -10.36 17.54 -14.74
N GLU A 54 -9.51 18.44 -14.24
CA GLU A 54 -8.15 18.11 -13.79
C GLU A 54 -8.01 17.95 -12.26
N LYS A 55 -9.05 18.26 -11.48
CA LYS A 55 -8.97 18.24 -10.01
C LYS A 55 -10.11 17.46 -9.37
N TYR A 56 -9.77 16.29 -8.84
CA TYR A 56 -10.69 15.45 -8.06
C TYR A 56 -10.19 15.32 -6.64
N ARG A 57 -11.06 15.15 -5.65
CA ARG A 57 -10.59 14.75 -4.32
C ARG A 57 -10.22 13.26 -4.35
N THR A 58 -11.13 12.46 -4.90
CA THR A 58 -10.93 11.02 -5.08
C THR A 58 -11.24 10.62 -6.51
N PHE A 59 -10.32 9.91 -7.15
CA PHE A 59 -10.52 9.33 -8.48
C PHE A 59 -10.29 7.83 -8.42
N ALA A 60 -11.30 7.07 -8.81
CA ALA A 60 -11.30 5.62 -8.74
C ALA A 60 -11.50 5.00 -10.13
N LEU A 61 -10.66 4.03 -10.45
CA LEU A 61 -10.81 3.15 -11.61
C LEU A 61 -11.23 1.77 -11.13
N GLN A 62 -12.30 1.22 -11.69
CA GLN A 62 -12.82 -0.09 -11.34
C GLN A 62 -13.09 -0.94 -12.58
N ASP A 63 -12.75 -2.23 -12.50
CA ASP A 63 -13.07 -3.24 -13.53
C ASP A 63 -12.52 -2.89 -14.94
N ILE A 64 -11.36 -2.23 -15.01
CA ILE A 64 -10.76 -1.83 -16.29
C ILE A 64 -10.18 -3.07 -17.00
N LYS A 65 -10.80 -3.47 -18.11
CA LYS A 65 -10.43 -4.70 -18.86
C LYS A 65 -9.57 -4.43 -20.11
N THR A 66 -9.85 -3.36 -20.83
CA THR A 66 -9.10 -2.97 -22.04
C THR A 66 -8.99 -1.46 -22.12
N PRO A 67 -7.85 -0.88 -21.79
CA PRO A 67 -7.65 0.54 -21.96
C PRO A 67 -7.69 0.90 -23.46
N LYS A 68 -8.57 1.83 -23.86
CA LYS A 68 -8.55 2.39 -25.22
C LYS A 68 -7.34 3.33 -25.37
N ARG A 69 -6.80 3.44 -26.59
CA ARG A 69 -5.67 4.33 -26.94
C ARG A 69 -5.97 5.76 -26.48
N LEU A 70 -5.13 6.30 -25.59
CA LEU A 70 -5.28 7.64 -25.03
C LEU A 70 -5.00 8.69 -26.13
N LEU A 71 -5.91 9.65 -26.31
CA LEU A 71 -5.85 10.64 -27.40
C LEU A 71 -5.48 12.05 -26.94
N ARG A 72 -5.54 12.37 -25.64
CA ARG A 72 -5.06 13.64 -25.05
C ARG A 72 -4.58 13.43 -23.62
N TYR A 73 -3.42 14.02 -23.32
CA TYR A 73 -2.74 13.94 -22.02
C TYR A 73 -3.19 15.05 -21.10
N SER A 74 -3.56 14.70 -19.87
CA SER A 74 -3.53 15.58 -18.72
C SER A 74 -2.93 14.81 -17.55
N LEU A 75 -2.06 15.48 -16.80
CA LEU A 75 -1.75 15.07 -15.43
C LEU A 75 -3.06 15.20 -14.65
N LEU A 76 -3.49 14.14 -13.96
CA LEU A 76 -4.56 14.30 -12.98
C LEU A 76 -3.99 14.52 -11.60
N ASP A 77 -4.51 15.55 -10.95
CA ASP A 77 -4.24 15.85 -9.56
C ASP A 77 -5.41 15.41 -8.69
N MET A 78 -5.10 14.64 -7.66
CA MET A 78 -6.09 14.22 -6.67
C MET A 78 -5.49 14.05 -5.27
N GLU A 79 -6.33 14.00 -4.25
CA GLU A 79 -5.86 13.58 -2.93
C GLU A 79 -5.73 12.05 -2.89
N ASN A 80 -6.76 11.34 -3.36
CA ASN A 80 -6.86 9.88 -3.27
C ASN A 80 -7.02 9.26 -4.66
N PHE A 81 -6.08 8.40 -5.03
CA PHE A 81 -6.23 7.55 -6.20
C PHE A 81 -6.59 6.12 -5.79
N VAL A 82 -7.55 5.52 -6.49
CA VAL A 82 -8.03 4.17 -6.23
C VAL A 82 -8.04 3.36 -7.52
N ALA A 83 -7.46 2.17 -7.47
CA ALA A 83 -7.55 1.17 -8.52
C ALA A 83 -8.11 -0.12 -7.95
N ASP A 84 -9.24 -0.58 -8.47
CA ASP A 84 -9.89 -1.84 -8.08
C ASP A 84 -10.11 -2.76 -9.27
N ASN A 85 -9.74 -4.03 -9.10
CA ASN A 85 -9.93 -5.09 -10.10
C ASN A 85 -9.33 -4.78 -11.49
N ILE A 86 -8.06 -4.38 -11.54
CA ILE A 86 -7.32 -4.07 -12.77
C ILE A 86 -6.23 -5.14 -13.02
N ASN A 87 -6.51 -6.06 -13.97
CA ASN A 87 -5.77 -7.33 -14.09
C ASN A 87 -5.47 -7.78 -15.53
N PHE A 88 -5.17 -6.87 -16.45
CA PHE A 88 -4.82 -7.24 -17.84
C PHE A 88 -3.32 -7.45 -18.04
N ASP A 89 -2.96 -8.35 -18.96
CA ASP A 89 -1.57 -8.77 -19.17
C ASP A 89 -0.77 -7.93 -20.18
N SER A 90 -1.46 -7.12 -20.98
CA SER A 90 -0.86 -6.29 -22.02
C SER A 90 -0.44 -4.93 -21.48
N THR A 91 0.85 -4.62 -21.57
CA THR A 91 1.31 -3.22 -21.54
C THR A 91 0.68 -2.52 -22.73
N LEU A 92 0.02 -1.38 -22.50
CA LEU A 92 -0.52 -0.61 -23.62
C LEU A 92 0.62 -0.05 -24.47
N SER A 93 0.48 -0.14 -25.79
CA SER A 93 1.30 0.65 -26.70
C SER A 93 0.81 2.10 -26.67
N GLY A 94 1.61 2.99 -26.07
CA GLY A 94 1.27 4.40 -25.93
C GLY A 94 1.90 5.04 -24.70
N GLN A 95 1.66 6.34 -24.51
CA GLN A 95 2.12 7.06 -23.33
C GLN A 95 1.19 6.76 -22.14
N LYS A 96 1.79 6.58 -20.96
CA LYS A 96 1.09 6.29 -19.73
C LYS A 96 0.30 7.50 -19.24
N PHE A 97 -0.79 7.23 -18.56
CA PHE A 97 -1.61 8.20 -17.86
C PHE A 97 -0.90 8.66 -16.59
N GLN A 98 -0.67 9.97 -16.44
CA GLN A 98 0.07 10.51 -15.29
C GLN A 98 -0.88 10.90 -14.16
N ILE A 99 -0.57 10.43 -12.95
CA ILE A 99 -1.35 10.70 -11.74
C ILE A 99 -0.44 11.30 -10.69
N ASN A 100 -0.82 12.47 -10.18
CA ASN A 100 -0.28 13.01 -8.94
C ASN A 100 -1.31 12.83 -7.83
N SER A 101 -0.89 12.20 -6.73
CA SER A 101 -1.77 11.95 -5.60
C SER A 101 -1.04 11.88 -4.27
N ASN A 102 -1.80 12.08 -3.19
CA ASN A 102 -1.30 11.99 -1.83
C ASN A 102 -1.39 10.55 -1.29
N TYR A 103 -2.43 9.82 -1.69
CA TYR A 103 -2.70 8.47 -1.23
C TYR A 103 -3.02 7.54 -2.40
N LEU A 104 -2.35 6.38 -2.43
CA LEU A 104 -2.57 5.34 -3.42
C LEU A 104 -3.27 4.14 -2.77
N THR A 105 -4.40 3.72 -3.33
CA THR A 105 -5.11 2.50 -2.96
C THR A 105 -5.21 1.59 -4.17
N ILE A 106 -4.53 0.45 -4.15
CA ILE A 106 -4.57 -0.55 -5.23
C ILE A 106 -5.12 -1.83 -4.63
N VAL A 107 -6.35 -2.19 -5.00
CA VAL A 107 -7.05 -3.36 -4.49
C VAL A 107 -7.40 -4.33 -5.61
N ASN A 108 -7.31 -5.63 -5.34
CA ASN A 108 -7.65 -6.70 -6.29
C ASN A 108 -7.00 -6.54 -7.68
N SER A 109 -5.84 -5.89 -7.75
CA SER A 109 -5.20 -5.49 -9.00
C SER A 109 -3.74 -5.93 -9.01
N THR A 110 -3.17 -6.20 -10.20
CA THR A 110 -1.73 -6.45 -10.32
C THR A 110 -0.96 -5.16 -10.55
N LEU A 111 0.19 -4.99 -9.87
CA LEU A 111 1.07 -3.84 -10.11
C LEU A 111 1.57 -3.79 -11.56
N LYS A 112 1.76 -4.95 -12.21
CA LYS A 112 2.09 -5.05 -13.63
C LYS A 112 1.03 -4.38 -14.51
N ALA A 113 -0.24 -4.69 -14.28
CA ALA A 113 -1.33 -4.04 -15.00
C ALA A 113 -1.33 -2.53 -14.72
N ILE A 114 -1.29 -2.11 -13.44
CA ILE A 114 -1.27 -0.69 -13.06
C ILE A 114 -0.14 0.09 -13.74
N PHE A 115 1.10 -0.34 -13.58
CA PHE A 115 2.25 0.32 -14.19
C PHE A 115 2.28 0.21 -15.72
N GLY A 116 1.46 -0.69 -16.30
CA GLY A 116 1.31 -0.85 -17.74
C GLY A 116 0.61 0.34 -18.41
N PHE A 117 -0.14 1.15 -17.66
CA PHE A 117 -0.87 2.30 -18.20
C PHE A 117 -0.86 3.53 -17.30
N ILE A 118 -0.44 3.43 -16.04
CA ILE A 118 -0.33 4.55 -15.10
C ILE A 118 1.14 4.82 -14.79
N GLU A 119 1.50 6.09 -14.79
CA GLU A 119 2.74 6.63 -14.27
C GLU A 119 2.41 7.54 -13.08
N PHE A 120 2.84 7.15 -11.88
CA PHE A 120 2.63 7.97 -10.69
C PHE A 120 3.71 9.02 -10.55
N LYS A 121 3.31 10.28 -10.33
CA LYS A 121 4.18 11.32 -9.79
C LYS A 121 4.27 11.12 -8.28
N THR A 122 5.45 10.71 -7.81
CA THR A 122 5.61 10.26 -6.41
C THR A 122 5.93 11.37 -5.42
N GLU A 123 6.15 12.61 -5.89
CA GLU A 123 6.66 13.75 -5.11
C GLU A 123 5.87 14.05 -3.81
N ASN A 124 4.56 13.77 -3.79
CA ASN A 124 3.65 14.11 -2.69
C ASN A 124 2.93 12.91 -2.06
N ILE A 125 3.41 11.69 -2.31
CA ILE A 125 2.77 10.49 -1.74
C ILE A 125 3.07 10.38 -0.24
N TYR A 126 2.03 10.40 0.57
CA TYR A 126 2.07 10.21 2.02
C TYR A 126 1.70 8.78 2.43
N GLY A 127 0.86 8.08 1.66
CA GLY A 127 0.41 6.73 1.99
C GLY A 127 0.20 5.83 0.78
N VAL A 128 0.62 4.58 0.90
CA VAL A 128 0.43 3.54 -0.11
C VAL A 128 -0.25 2.34 0.53
N TYR A 129 -1.35 1.89 -0.06
CA TYR A 129 -2.06 0.69 0.32
C TYR A 129 -2.28 -0.19 -0.90
N VAL A 130 -1.72 -1.39 -0.86
CA VAL A 130 -1.85 -2.40 -1.90
C VAL A 130 -2.38 -3.67 -1.26
N LYS A 131 -3.50 -4.17 -1.76
CA LYS A 131 -4.06 -5.46 -1.35
C LYS A 131 -4.52 -6.23 -2.58
N GLY A 132 -4.20 -7.51 -2.67
CA GLY A 132 -4.80 -8.34 -3.71
C GLY A 132 -3.95 -9.54 -4.06
N TYR A 133 -4.53 -10.48 -4.79
CA TYR A 133 -3.90 -11.76 -5.06
C TYR A 133 -2.94 -11.67 -6.24
N CYS A 134 -1.65 -11.73 -5.97
CA CYS A 134 -0.65 -11.89 -7.03
C CYS A 134 -0.05 -13.29 -6.97
N ARG A 135 -0.28 -14.11 -8.01
CA ARG A 135 0.27 -15.47 -8.10
C ARG A 135 1.78 -15.50 -8.39
N LEU A 136 2.36 -14.38 -8.84
CA LEU A 136 3.74 -14.28 -9.33
C LEU A 136 4.60 -13.20 -8.64
N CYS A 137 4.05 -12.43 -7.70
CA CYS A 137 4.79 -11.36 -7.03
C CYS A 137 5.68 -11.97 -5.95
N GLU A 138 6.80 -12.57 -6.35
CA GLU A 138 7.68 -13.26 -5.41
C GLU A 138 8.46 -12.28 -4.53
N LYS A 139 8.66 -11.05 -4.99
CA LYS A 139 9.67 -10.16 -4.43
C LYS A 139 9.28 -8.68 -4.50
N LEU A 140 9.44 -7.99 -3.37
CA LEU A 140 9.40 -6.52 -3.32
C LEU A 140 10.80 -5.95 -3.48
N SER A 141 10.95 -4.99 -4.40
CA SER A 141 12.23 -4.35 -4.69
C SER A 141 12.12 -2.83 -4.63
N ARG A 142 13.27 -2.17 -4.51
CA ARG A 142 13.37 -0.71 -4.53
C ARG A 142 12.69 -0.09 -5.76
N ASN A 143 12.83 -0.69 -6.95
CA ASN A 143 12.22 -0.18 -8.17
C ASN A 143 10.69 -0.04 -8.05
N ILE A 144 10.03 -1.02 -7.42
CA ILE A 144 8.58 -0.96 -7.19
C ILE A 144 8.24 0.17 -6.22
N ILE A 145 9.02 0.33 -5.15
CA ILE A 145 8.80 1.37 -4.15
C ILE A 145 9.03 2.76 -4.72
N ASP A 146 10.08 2.97 -5.53
CA ASP A 146 10.37 4.27 -6.16
C ASP A 146 9.27 4.69 -7.15
N GLN A 147 8.50 3.74 -7.68
CA GLN A 147 7.32 4.01 -8.53
C GLN A 147 6.04 4.33 -7.73
N LEU A 148 5.98 4.02 -6.43
CA LEU A 148 4.78 4.15 -5.61
C LEU A 148 4.92 5.08 -4.42
N ALA A 149 6.14 5.43 -4.02
CA ALA A 149 6.42 6.12 -2.78
C ALA A 149 7.54 7.14 -2.96
N SER A 150 7.69 8.00 -1.96
CA SER A 150 8.76 9.00 -1.92
C SER A 150 9.23 9.27 -0.50
N LYS A 151 10.20 10.19 -0.36
CA LYS A 151 10.74 10.61 0.93
C LYS A 151 9.69 11.17 1.90
N LYS A 152 8.52 11.58 1.40
CA LYS A 152 7.39 12.07 2.22
C LYS A 152 6.46 10.95 2.70
N THR A 153 6.59 9.75 2.15
CA THR A 153 5.70 8.62 2.48
C THR A 153 5.87 8.22 3.93
N ARG A 154 4.75 8.18 4.65
CA ARG A 154 4.66 7.86 6.08
C ARG A 154 4.09 6.48 6.34
N SER A 155 3.27 5.96 5.44
CA SER A 155 2.65 4.65 5.59
C SER A 155 2.71 3.84 4.31
N ILE A 156 3.16 2.59 4.41
CA ILE A 156 3.12 1.61 3.33
C ILE A 156 2.47 0.33 3.84
N SER A 157 1.50 -0.17 3.07
CA SER A 157 0.81 -1.43 3.34
C SER A 157 0.75 -2.30 2.09
N PHE A 158 1.31 -3.50 2.15
CA PHE A 158 1.19 -4.54 1.14
C PHE A 158 0.59 -5.79 1.80
N ILE A 159 -0.68 -6.09 1.50
CA ILE A 159 -1.46 -7.13 2.19
C ILE A 159 -1.92 -8.18 1.20
N GLU A 160 -1.71 -9.46 1.50
CA GLU A 160 -2.19 -10.59 0.66
C GLU A 160 -1.63 -10.59 -0.77
N VAL A 161 -0.52 -9.90 -1.02
CA VAL A 161 0.11 -9.76 -2.35
C VAL A 161 1.06 -10.89 -2.73
N GLY A 162 1.21 -11.91 -1.89
CA GLY A 162 1.97 -13.13 -2.22
C GLY A 162 3.50 -12.97 -2.20
N MET A 163 4.01 -11.85 -1.65
CA MET A 163 5.45 -11.59 -1.54
C MET A 163 6.16 -12.65 -0.71
N LYS A 164 7.28 -13.17 -1.22
CA LYS A 164 8.14 -14.15 -0.53
C LYS A 164 9.41 -13.51 0.02
N THR A 165 9.93 -12.47 -0.64
CA THR A 165 11.15 -11.77 -0.23
C THR A 165 11.01 -10.25 -0.39
N VAL A 166 11.84 -9.52 0.35
CA VAL A 166 12.01 -8.07 0.22
C VAL A 166 13.51 -7.84 0.07
N ASP A 167 13.90 -7.07 -0.94
CA ASP A 167 15.30 -6.74 -1.19
C ASP A 167 15.90 -5.87 -0.10
N ASP A 168 17.20 -6.01 0.08
CA ASP A 168 17.96 -5.02 0.82
C ASP A 168 17.82 -3.65 0.14
N TYR A 169 17.84 -2.63 0.97
CA TYR A 169 17.68 -1.24 0.64
C TYR A 169 16.37 -0.85 -0.08
N THR A 170 15.35 -1.72 -0.06
CA THR A 170 14.02 -1.47 -0.63
C THR A 170 13.37 -0.19 -0.10
N PHE A 171 13.52 0.10 1.19
CA PHE A 171 12.89 1.25 1.86
C PHE A 171 13.91 2.33 2.28
N ALA A 172 15.19 2.21 1.89
CA ALA A 172 16.25 3.09 2.41
C ALA A 172 16.06 4.58 2.05
N SER A 173 15.32 4.88 0.97
CA SER A 173 15.01 6.26 0.58
C SER A 173 13.85 6.88 1.39
N LEU A 174 13.09 6.10 2.16
CA LEU A 174 11.84 6.51 2.80
C LEU A 174 12.07 7.09 4.21
N SER A 175 12.78 8.21 4.29
CA SER A 175 13.18 8.84 5.56
C SER A 175 12.04 9.41 6.41
N SER A 176 10.79 9.34 5.93
CA SER A 176 9.58 9.73 6.68
C SER A 176 8.69 8.55 7.05
N LEU A 177 9.10 7.31 6.77
CA LEU A 177 8.27 6.13 7.00
C LEU A 177 8.03 5.91 8.50
N GLU A 178 6.76 5.91 8.89
CA GLU A 178 6.31 5.70 10.27
C GLU A 178 5.60 4.35 10.45
N SER A 179 5.02 3.81 9.38
CA SER A 179 4.22 2.59 9.40
C SER A 179 4.52 1.70 8.21
N LEU A 180 4.91 0.46 8.47
CA LEU A 180 5.09 -0.58 7.45
C LEU A 180 4.25 -1.81 7.79
N VAL A 181 3.37 -2.20 6.87
CA VAL A 181 2.52 -3.39 6.98
C VAL A 181 2.77 -4.31 5.80
N LEU A 182 3.32 -5.50 6.06
CA LEU A 182 3.53 -6.55 5.05
C LEU A 182 2.75 -7.82 5.43
N ARG A 183 1.56 -7.65 6.01
CA ARG A 183 0.74 -8.71 6.59
C ARG A 183 0.19 -9.69 5.54
N ARG A 184 0.04 -10.96 5.92
CA ARG A 184 -0.55 -12.02 5.08
C ARG A 184 0.18 -12.21 3.74
N ASN A 185 1.50 -12.12 3.76
CA ASN A 185 2.34 -12.52 2.63
C ASN A 185 2.98 -13.88 2.92
N SER A 186 4.03 -14.23 2.17
CA SER A 186 4.81 -15.46 2.34
C SER A 186 6.26 -15.16 2.68
N ILE A 187 6.52 -14.03 3.37
CA ILE A 187 7.88 -13.59 3.67
C ILE A 187 8.52 -14.54 4.67
N SER A 188 9.68 -15.11 4.34
CA SER A 188 10.36 -16.10 5.17
C SER A 188 11.42 -15.52 6.11
N GLN A 189 11.91 -14.31 5.82
CA GLN A 189 12.99 -13.67 6.58
C GLN A 189 12.71 -12.18 6.72
N PHE A 190 13.08 -11.62 7.86
CA PHE A 190 13.12 -10.17 8.09
C PHE A 190 14.58 -9.72 8.22
N SER A 191 14.91 -8.59 7.59
CA SER A 191 16.26 -8.01 7.62
C SER A 191 16.18 -6.49 7.85
N PRO A 192 16.94 -5.91 8.79
CA PRO A 192 17.09 -4.45 8.90
C PRO A 192 17.67 -3.83 7.62
N CYS A 193 18.36 -4.62 6.81
CA CYS A 193 18.92 -4.15 5.56
C CYS A 193 17.87 -3.76 4.52
N TRP A 194 16.59 -4.14 4.67
CA TRP A 194 15.50 -3.56 3.88
C TRP A 194 15.47 -2.02 3.96
N PHE A 195 15.92 -1.46 5.08
CA PHE A 195 15.99 -0.03 5.33
C PHE A 195 17.40 0.55 5.15
N GLY A 196 18.30 -0.21 4.55
CA GLY A 196 19.68 0.22 4.27
C GLY A 196 20.72 -0.15 5.31
N CYS A 197 20.37 -1.05 6.25
CA CYS A 197 21.24 -1.50 7.33
C CYS A 197 21.64 -0.36 8.28
N GLU A 198 20.78 0.65 8.41
CA GLU A 198 20.97 1.82 9.26
C GLU A 198 19.80 1.99 10.24
N SER A 199 19.98 2.84 11.25
CA SER A 199 18.94 3.12 12.25
C SER A 199 17.80 3.94 11.64
N VAL A 200 16.58 3.42 11.74
CA VAL A 200 15.34 4.01 11.21
C VAL A 200 14.56 4.65 12.36
N THR A 201 14.84 5.93 12.60
CA THR A 201 14.35 6.66 13.78
C THR A 201 12.90 7.10 13.72
N LYS A 202 12.19 6.91 12.61
CA LYS A 202 10.77 7.31 12.48
C LYS A 202 9.79 6.15 12.46
N LEU A 203 10.24 4.92 12.23
CA LEU A 203 9.34 3.77 12.14
C LEU A 203 8.75 3.47 13.53
N LYS A 204 7.43 3.61 13.65
CA LYS A 204 6.65 3.42 14.89
C LYS A 204 5.83 2.15 14.87
N TYR A 205 5.39 1.71 13.69
CA TYR A 205 4.54 0.53 13.50
C TYR A 205 5.12 -0.41 12.46
N LEU A 206 5.32 -1.67 12.84
CA LEU A 206 5.73 -2.75 11.95
C LEU A 206 4.79 -3.96 12.13
N ASP A 207 4.09 -4.33 11.06
CA ASP A 207 3.22 -5.51 11.05
C ASP A 207 3.68 -6.50 9.97
N LEU A 208 4.23 -7.62 10.44
CA LEU A 208 4.65 -8.75 9.62
C LEU A 208 3.80 -10.00 9.92
N SER A 209 2.60 -9.81 10.47
CA SER A 209 1.74 -10.92 10.86
C SER A 209 1.34 -11.80 9.66
N TYR A 210 1.14 -13.09 9.90
CA TYR A 210 0.71 -14.09 8.94
C TYR A 210 1.68 -14.20 7.76
N ASN A 211 2.97 -14.23 8.05
CA ASN A 211 4.04 -14.54 7.10
C ASN A 211 4.64 -15.92 7.42
N LYS A 212 5.85 -16.20 6.91
CA LYS A 212 6.60 -17.44 7.12
C LYS A 212 7.93 -17.18 7.86
N ILE A 213 8.00 -16.09 8.62
CA ILE A 213 9.22 -15.71 9.33
C ILE A 213 9.51 -16.75 10.40
N SER A 214 10.69 -17.37 10.33
CA SER A 214 11.13 -18.40 11.28
C SER A 214 12.16 -17.90 12.29
N ILE A 215 12.88 -16.82 11.94
CA ILE A 215 13.92 -16.20 12.77
C ILE A 215 13.67 -14.70 12.81
N PHE A 216 13.62 -14.15 14.03
CA PHE A 216 13.59 -12.72 14.26
C PHE A 216 14.56 -12.40 15.41
N LYS A 217 15.71 -11.77 15.08
CA LYS A 217 16.74 -11.45 16.08
C LYS A 217 16.35 -10.19 16.84
N ILE A 218 16.44 -10.23 18.16
CA ILE A 218 16.10 -9.05 18.98
C ILE A 218 17.05 -7.88 18.75
N ASP A 219 18.31 -8.16 18.38
CA ASP A 219 19.28 -7.09 18.11
C ASP A 219 18.85 -6.25 16.89
N TYR A 220 17.94 -6.75 16.04
CA TYR A 220 17.35 -5.97 14.96
C TYR A 220 16.56 -4.77 15.46
N PHE A 221 16.04 -4.79 16.69
CA PHE A 221 15.34 -3.63 17.24
C PHE A 221 16.26 -2.43 17.50
N THR A 222 17.58 -2.63 17.59
CA THR A 222 18.55 -1.50 17.69
C THR A 222 18.51 -0.61 16.45
N TYR A 223 18.06 -1.16 15.31
CA TYR A 223 17.81 -0.41 14.09
C TYR A 223 16.48 0.35 14.09
N PHE A 224 15.60 0.15 15.08
CA PHE A 224 14.27 0.77 15.12
C PHE A 224 13.99 1.43 16.48
N PRO A 225 14.75 2.47 16.87
CA PRO A 225 14.69 3.06 18.21
C PRO A 225 13.35 3.73 18.53
N SER A 226 12.51 4.03 17.54
CA SER A 226 11.18 4.62 17.75
C SER A 226 10.03 3.63 17.60
N LEU A 227 10.34 2.33 17.43
CA LEU A 227 9.31 1.31 17.23
C LEU A 227 8.50 1.15 18.51
N ALA A 228 7.21 1.47 18.42
CA ALA A 228 6.27 1.39 19.52
C ALA A 228 5.39 0.14 19.42
N ARG A 229 5.16 -0.38 18.20
CA ARG A 229 4.22 -1.46 17.96
C ARG A 229 4.77 -2.44 16.93
N LEU A 230 4.91 -3.70 17.34
CA LEU A 230 5.37 -4.81 16.50
C LEU A 230 4.38 -5.97 16.52
N LYS A 231 3.98 -6.42 15.33
CA LYS A 231 3.12 -7.60 15.16
C LYS A 231 3.81 -8.67 14.33
N LEU A 232 3.95 -9.86 14.93
CA LEU A 232 4.54 -11.06 14.33
C LEU A 232 3.57 -12.26 14.41
N ASN A 233 2.30 -12.04 14.72
CA ASN A 233 1.29 -13.10 14.87
C ASN A 233 1.25 -14.04 13.66
N GLY A 234 0.98 -15.32 13.84
CA GLY A 234 0.78 -16.24 12.70
C GLY A 234 2.05 -16.50 11.86
N ASN A 235 3.23 -16.27 12.44
CA ASN A 235 4.52 -16.68 11.87
C ASN A 235 4.98 -18.03 12.46
N GLY A 236 6.06 -18.59 11.92
CA GLY A 236 6.65 -19.86 12.36
C GLY A 236 7.94 -19.66 13.17
N LEU A 237 7.99 -18.68 14.07
CA LEU A 237 9.20 -18.39 14.84
C LEU A 237 9.59 -19.61 15.68
N ARG A 238 10.77 -20.16 15.41
CA ARG A 238 11.31 -21.31 16.16
C ARG A 238 12.10 -20.87 17.38
N THR A 239 12.82 -19.76 17.26
CA THR A 239 13.64 -19.20 18.34
C THR A 239 13.49 -17.69 18.41
N VAL A 240 13.34 -17.19 19.63
CA VAL A 240 13.52 -15.78 19.97
C VAL A 240 14.71 -15.74 20.91
N SER A 241 15.89 -15.37 20.41
CA SER A 241 17.09 -15.26 21.25
C SER A 241 17.23 -13.83 21.76
N TRP A 242 17.51 -13.66 23.06
CA TRP A 242 17.79 -12.35 23.66
C TRP A 242 19.17 -12.28 24.29
N SER A 243 19.74 -11.07 24.28
CA SER A 243 20.96 -10.71 25.02
C SER A 243 20.61 -9.64 26.08
N ASN A 244 21.40 -9.49 27.14
CA ASN A 244 21.11 -8.44 28.14
C ASN A 244 21.16 -7.01 27.54
N ALA A 245 21.85 -6.82 26.42
CA ALA A 245 21.93 -5.55 25.69
C ALA A 245 20.60 -5.13 25.04
N SER A 246 19.66 -6.05 24.82
CA SER A 246 18.36 -5.79 24.16
C SER A 246 17.22 -5.50 25.14
N ALA A 247 17.46 -5.60 26.45
CA ALA A 247 16.47 -5.31 27.50
C ALA A 247 15.85 -3.89 27.46
N PRO A 248 16.56 -2.80 27.10
CA PRO A 248 15.99 -1.46 27.07
C PRO A 248 14.86 -1.28 26.04
N ILE A 249 14.90 -2.03 24.94
CA ILE A 249 13.97 -1.90 23.81
C ILE A 249 12.56 -2.39 24.16
N PHE A 250 12.43 -3.36 25.06
CA PHE A 250 11.11 -3.80 25.49
C PHE A 250 10.36 -2.76 26.32
N ARG A 251 11.06 -1.73 26.83
CA ARG A 251 10.43 -0.65 27.62
C ARG A 251 9.68 0.37 26.75
N GLN A 252 10.05 0.50 25.47
CA GLN A 252 9.42 1.44 24.53
C GLN A 252 8.26 0.81 23.73
N LEU A 253 8.21 -0.52 23.67
CA LEU A 253 7.13 -1.22 22.98
C LEU A 253 5.83 -1.08 23.78
N GLN A 254 4.84 -0.45 23.15
CA GLN A 254 3.47 -0.34 23.61
C GLN A 254 2.66 -1.59 23.22
N GLU A 255 2.98 -2.20 22.08
CA GLU A 255 2.34 -3.42 21.60
C GLU A 255 3.37 -4.38 21.02
N PHE A 256 3.41 -5.60 21.55
CA PHE A 256 4.18 -6.71 20.99
C PHE A 256 3.29 -7.94 20.90
N SER A 257 3.09 -8.46 19.69
CA SER A 257 2.07 -9.46 19.41
C SER A 257 2.64 -10.66 18.66
N ILE A 258 2.65 -11.82 19.31
CA ILE A 258 3.25 -13.09 18.85
C ILE A 258 2.26 -14.26 18.93
N ALA A 259 0.96 -14.00 18.86
CA ALA A 259 -0.06 -15.04 18.93
C ALA A 259 -0.04 -15.96 17.69
N SER A 260 -0.61 -17.17 17.84
CA SER A 260 -0.75 -18.14 16.76
C SER A 260 0.57 -18.55 16.10
N MET A 261 1.63 -18.72 16.89
CA MET A 261 2.91 -19.25 16.43
C MET A 261 2.91 -20.77 16.36
N THR A 262 3.61 -21.33 15.38
CA THR A 262 4.00 -22.75 15.39
C THR A 262 5.42 -22.84 15.93
N PHE A 263 5.58 -23.24 17.20
CA PHE A 263 6.88 -23.59 17.75
C PHE A 263 7.24 -25.00 17.27
N GLU A 264 8.27 -25.13 16.44
CA GLU A 264 8.89 -26.44 16.22
C GLU A 264 9.81 -26.72 17.42
N TYR A 265 9.37 -27.62 18.29
CA TYR A 265 10.21 -28.17 19.37
C TYR A 265 11.32 -29.01 18.73
N PHE A 266 12.58 -28.70 19.05
CA PHE A 266 13.72 -29.59 18.82
C PHE A 266 14.15 -30.19 20.15
#